data_AF-A0AAV8VJB5-F1
#
_entry.id   AF-A0AAV8VJB5-F1
#
_cell.length_a   1.000
_cell.length_b   1.000
_cell.length_c   1.000
_cell.angle_alpha   90.00
_cell.angle_beta   90.00
_cell.angle_gamma   90.00
#
_symmetry.space_group_name_H-M   'P 1'
#
loop_
_entity.id
_entity.type
_entity.pdbx_description
1 polymer ?
#
loop_
_entity_poly.entity_id
_entity_poly.type
_entity_poly.pdbx_seq_one_letter_code
_entity_poly.pdbx_strand_id
1 'polypeptide(L)'
;MLAAIITRIRALLTLLVVGSTSRANEDIKAGLRECTLAVRRLHKELKQAETIGKKQHLLGQLREVKSMSKQLKTLQKKGAGIDSRKQTARDRIHWDDTTSAFDSRIRTGVITNLKHKDPASFLKDCFALFKIRINNALKKEAAVKVNTVFGGEFVMAKADRVLMEHKYFTTSNSAIYRDTDLEQWFNAKVIAPIVGELSEFQERDSGWALNRVVNLGENINKFTPQVGSS
;
A
#
# COMPACT_ATOMS: atom_id res chain seq x y z
N MET A 1 -4.85 -21.16 6.40
CA MET A 1 -5.61 -20.41 7.44
C MET A 1 -5.49 -18.89 7.30
N LEU A 2 -4.30 -18.31 7.19
CA LEU A 2 -4.10 -16.85 7.11
C LEU A 2 -4.69 -16.22 5.85
N ALA A 3 -4.49 -16.84 4.68
CA ALA A 3 -5.09 -16.40 3.42
C ALA A 3 -6.62 -16.31 3.49
N ALA A 4 -7.28 -17.29 4.10
CA ALA A 4 -8.73 -17.28 4.29
C ALA A 4 -9.21 -16.12 5.18
N ILE A 5 -8.47 -15.80 6.24
CA ILE A 5 -8.76 -14.63 7.09
C ILE A 5 -8.62 -13.33 6.30
N ILE A 6 -7.54 -13.17 5.53
CA ILE A 6 -7.33 -11.98 4.70
C ILE A 6 -8.46 -11.83 3.68
N THR A 7 -8.82 -12.91 2.98
CA THR A 7 -9.95 -12.92 2.03
C THR A 7 -11.27 -12.55 2.70
N ARG A 8 -11.53 -13.05 3.92
CA ARG A 8 -12.73 -12.69 4.67
C ARG A 8 -12.76 -11.22 5.06
N ILE A 9 -11.64 -10.66 5.55
CA ILE A 9 -11.53 -9.24 5.88
C ILE A 9 -11.76 -8.38 4.62
N ARG A 10 -11.20 -8.78 3.48
CA ARG A 10 -11.43 -8.08 2.19
C ARG A 10 -12.90 -8.08 1.79
N ALA A 11 -13.56 -9.24 1.86
CA ALA A 11 -14.98 -9.37 1.53
C ALA A 11 -15.84 -8.49 2.45
N LEU A 12 -15.56 -8.53 3.75
CA LEU A 12 -16.24 -7.70 4.74
C LEU A 12 -16.06 -6.20 4.48
N LEU A 13 -14.82 -5.76 4.21
CA LEU A 13 -14.54 -4.37 3.86
C LEU A 13 -15.28 -3.94 2.59
N THR A 14 -15.36 -4.82 1.59
CA THR A 14 -16.08 -4.54 0.35
C THR A 14 -17.57 -4.34 0.63
N LEU A 15 -18.21 -5.25 1.36
CA LEU A 15 -19.62 -5.13 1.77
C LEU A 15 -19.90 -3.85 2.57
N LEU A 16 -18.99 -3.49 3.48
CA LEU A 16 -19.10 -2.27 4.27
C LEU A 16 -18.99 -1.00 3.42
N VAL A 17 -18.12 -0.98 2.42
CA VAL A 17 -17.93 0.17 1.52
C VAL A 17 -19.14 0.36 0.61
N VAL A 18 -19.77 -0.71 0.13
CA VAL A 18 -20.99 -0.62 -0.70
C VAL A 18 -22.27 -0.41 0.12
N GLY A 19 -22.19 -0.41 1.45
CA GLY A 19 -23.32 -0.19 2.34
C GLY A 19 -24.27 -1.39 2.48
N SER A 20 -23.85 -2.58 2.08
CA SER A 20 -24.70 -3.78 2.01
C SER A 20 -24.79 -4.56 3.33
N THR A 21 -24.56 -3.92 4.48
CA THR A 21 -24.66 -4.57 5.81
C THR A 21 -25.54 -3.80 6.77
N SER A 22 -26.51 -4.50 7.35
CA SER A 22 -27.39 -4.01 8.42
C SER A 22 -26.69 -3.89 9.78
N ARG A 23 -25.56 -4.59 9.97
CA ARG A 23 -24.78 -4.64 11.23
C ARG A 23 -23.41 -3.97 11.11
N ALA A 24 -23.33 -2.91 10.29
CA ALA A 24 -22.08 -2.24 9.92
C ALA A 24 -21.11 -1.98 11.08
N ASN A 25 -21.59 -1.49 12.22
CA ASN A 25 -20.73 -1.19 13.38
C ASN A 25 -20.13 -2.44 14.03
N GLU A 26 -20.86 -3.54 14.08
CA GLU A 26 -20.37 -4.81 14.66
C GLU A 26 -19.41 -5.50 13.71
N ASP A 27 -19.71 -5.45 12.40
CA ASP A 27 -18.85 -5.93 11.32
C ASP A 27 -17.52 -5.17 11.32
N ILE A 28 -17.53 -3.84 11.44
CA ILE A 28 -16.30 -3.05 11.56
C ILE A 28 -15.48 -3.51 12.77
N LYS A 29 -16.11 -3.67 13.94
CA LYS A 29 -15.42 -4.15 15.15
C LYS A 29 -14.84 -5.55 14.96
N ALA A 30 -15.60 -6.46 14.33
CA ALA A 30 -15.14 -7.81 14.02
C ALA A 30 -13.95 -7.79 13.05
N GLY A 31 -14.06 -7.07 11.93
CA GLY A 31 -12.98 -6.91 10.96
C GLY A 31 -11.71 -6.32 11.57
N LEU A 32 -11.81 -5.34 12.48
CA LEU A 32 -10.67 -4.78 13.19
C LEU A 32 -9.99 -5.79 14.14
N ARG A 33 -10.77 -6.63 14.83
CA ARG A 33 -10.22 -7.74 15.63
C ARG A 33 -9.49 -8.74 14.74
N GLU A 34 -10.07 -9.11 13.60
CA GLU A 34 -9.44 -10.03 12.65
C GLU A 34 -8.15 -9.45 12.06
N CYS A 35 -8.13 -8.17 11.70
CA CYS A 35 -6.91 -7.48 11.28
C CYS A 35 -5.82 -7.56 12.35
N THR A 36 -6.18 -7.33 13.61
CA THR A 36 -5.23 -7.38 14.74
C THR A 36 -4.63 -8.78 14.90
N LEU A 37 -5.45 -9.82 14.80
CA LEU A 37 -5.00 -11.22 14.86
C LEU A 37 -4.13 -11.58 13.66
N ALA A 38 -4.52 -11.17 12.45
CA ALA A 38 -3.76 -11.43 11.22
C ALA A 38 -2.38 -10.75 11.26
N VAL A 39 -2.29 -9.49 11.70
CA VAL A 39 -0.99 -8.80 11.89
C VAL A 39 -0.08 -9.56 12.85
N ARG A 40 -0.61 -10.01 13.99
CA ARG A 40 0.18 -10.78 14.98
C ARG A 40 0.71 -12.08 14.38
N ARG A 41 -0.11 -12.81 13.62
CA ARG A 41 0.28 -14.04 12.95
C ARG A 41 1.33 -13.78 11.86
N LEU A 42 1.11 -12.78 11.02
CA LEU A 42 2.06 -12.37 9.98
C LEU A 42 3.43 -12.00 10.57
N HIS A 43 3.46 -11.26 11.68
CA HIS A 43 4.73 -10.97 12.36
C HIS A 43 5.43 -12.23 12.89
N LYS A 44 4.68 -13.21 13.41
CA LYS A 44 5.25 -14.48 13.88
C LYS A 44 5.82 -15.29 12.72
N GLU A 45 5.07 -15.43 11.64
CA GLU A 45 5.50 -16.15 10.44
C GLU A 45 6.68 -15.46 9.75
N LEU A 46 6.72 -14.12 9.73
CA LEU A 46 7.81 -13.36 9.13
C LEU A 46 9.15 -13.57 9.86
N LYS A 47 9.12 -13.75 11.20
CA LYS A 47 10.31 -14.09 11.99
C LYS A 47 10.85 -15.48 11.69
N GLN A 48 9.99 -16.39 11.25
CA GLN A 48 10.34 -17.79 10.94
C GLN A 48 10.59 -18.00 9.44
N ALA A 49 10.41 -16.98 8.61
CA ALA A 49 10.56 -17.11 7.17
C ALA A 49 12.04 -17.10 6.78
N GLU A 50 12.50 -18.20 6.18
CA GLU A 50 13.88 -18.37 5.75
C GLU A 50 14.13 -17.82 4.35
N THR A 51 13.17 -18.02 3.43
CA THR A 51 13.35 -17.61 2.02
C THR A 51 12.95 -16.16 1.78
N ILE A 52 13.68 -15.51 0.85
CA ILE A 52 13.39 -14.15 0.40
C ILE A 52 11.97 -14.05 -0.15
N GLY A 53 11.56 -15.00 -1.00
CA GLY A 53 10.22 -15.03 -1.58
C GLY A 53 9.11 -15.12 -0.52
N LYS A 54 9.29 -15.95 0.51
CA LYS A 54 8.32 -16.05 1.61
C LYS A 54 8.24 -14.78 2.44
N LYS A 55 9.39 -14.15 2.73
CA LYS A 55 9.43 -12.83 3.40
C LYS A 55 8.70 -11.77 2.59
N GLN A 56 8.93 -11.70 1.28
CA GLN A 56 8.25 -10.76 0.39
C GLN A 56 6.73 -10.99 0.37
N HIS A 57 6.29 -12.24 0.25
CA HIS A 57 4.88 -12.61 0.27
C HIS A 57 4.19 -12.18 1.58
N LEU A 58 4.79 -12.51 2.74
CA LEU A 58 4.26 -12.16 4.06
C LEU A 58 4.24 -10.64 4.28
N LEU A 59 5.24 -9.91 3.80
CA LEU A 59 5.24 -8.44 3.85
C LEU A 59 4.12 -7.84 2.98
N GLY A 60 3.84 -8.40 1.81
CA GLY A 60 2.71 -8.00 0.97
C GLY A 60 1.38 -8.14 1.71
N GLN A 61 1.14 -9.32 2.30
CA GLN A 61 -0.04 -9.58 3.13
C GLN A 61 -0.12 -8.64 4.34
N LEU A 62 1.01 -8.32 4.97
CA LEU A 62 1.05 -7.40 6.12
C LEU A 62 0.65 -5.97 5.75
N ARG A 63 1.12 -5.46 4.61
CA ARG A 63 0.74 -4.13 4.11
C ARG A 63 -0.75 -4.03 3.85
N GLU A 64 -1.29 -5.08 3.25
CA GLU A 64 -2.70 -5.16 2.95
C GLU A 64 -3.57 -5.20 4.20
N VAL A 65 -3.26 -6.07 5.16
CA VAL A 65 -4.03 -6.14 6.42
C VAL A 65 -3.97 -4.81 7.18
N LYS A 66 -2.81 -4.13 7.19
CA LYS A 66 -2.69 -2.79 7.76
C LYS A 66 -3.56 -1.78 7.03
N SER A 67 -3.58 -1.82 5.70
CA SER A 67 -4.41 -0.96 4.87
C SER A 67 -5.90 -1.17 5.17
N MET A 68 -6.36 -2.42 5.17
CA MET A 68 -7.74 -2.78 5.51
C MET A 68 -8.09 -2.33 6.93
N SER A 69 -7.19 -2.48 7.91
CA SER A 69 -7.42 -2.01 9.27
C SER A 69 -7.66 -0.49 9.33
N LYS A 70 -6.92 0.30 8.53
CA LYS A 70 -7.10 1.76 8.50
C LYS A 70 -8.36 2.17 7.76
N GLN A 71 -8.69 1.49 6.67
CA GLN A 71 -9.94 1.70 5.94
C GLN A 71 -11.16 1.34 6.80
N LEU A 72 -11.12 0.26 7.57
CA LEU A 72 -12.20 -0.06 8.53
C LEU A 72 -12.36 1.01 9.61
N LYS A 73 -11.25 1.62 10.07
CA LYS A 73 -11.31 2.72 11.05
C LYS A 73 -11.94 4.00 10.50
N THR A 74 -11.85 4.26 9.19
CA THR A 74 -12.51 5.42 8.58
C THR A 74 -14.00 5.21 8.41
N LEU A 75 -14.45 3.96 8.28
CA LEU A 75 -15.88 3.61 8.23
C LEU A 75 -16.56 3.63 9.60
N GLN A 76 -15.79 3.60 10.69
CA GLN A 76 -16.34 3.68 12.04
C GLN A 76 -16.99 5.06 12.24
N LYS A 77 -18.30 5.08 12.52
CA LYS A 77 -19.05 6.31 12.82
C LYS A 77 -18.35 7.08 13.96
N LYS A 78 -17.89 8.28 13.68
CA LYS A 78 -17.50 9.29 14.69
C LYS A 78 -18.53 10.41 14.63
N GLY A 79 -18.91 10.96 15.78
CA GLY A 79 -19.91 12.04 15.85
C GLY A 79 -19.61 13.14 14.83
N ALA A 80 -20.65 13.66 14.18
CA ALA A 80 -20.56 14.65 13.13
C ALA A 80 -20.22 16.04 13.71
N GLY A 81 -18.99 16.21 14.18
CA GLY A 81 -18.45 17.56 14.35
C GLY A 81 -18.35 18.22 12.98
N ILE A 82 -18.84 19.45 12.86
CA ILE A 82 -18.63 20.27 11.65
C ILE A 82 -17.14 20.61 11.60
N ASP A 83 -16.35 19.81 10.91
CA ASP A 83 -14.94 20.11 10.66
C ASP A 83 -14.86 21.08 9.48
N SER A 84 -14.80 22.38 9.78
CA SER A 84 -14.72 23.47 8.80
C SER A 84 -13.35 23.60 8.13
N ARG A 85 -12.38 22.74 8.49
CA ARG A 85 -11.02 22.78 7.95
C ARG A 85 -10.95 22.13 6.55
N LYS A 86 -10.25 22.80 5.62
CA LYS A 86 -9.90 22.20 4.32
C LYS A 86 -9.09 20.92 4.52
N GLN A 87 -9.55 19.82 3.92
CA GLN A 87 -8.87 18.53 3.98
C GLN A 87 -7.51 18.57 3.28
N THR A 88 -6.51 18.00 3.93
CA THR A 88 -5.13 17.88 3.44
C THR A 88 -4.82 16.46 2.97
N ALA A 89 -3.67 16.24 2.35
CA ALA A 89 -3.22 14.89 1.98
C ALA A 89 -3.22 13.95 3.19
N ARG A 90 -2.83 14.42 4.38
CA ARG A 90 -2.80 13.62 5.62
C ARG A 90 -4.18 13.12 6.07
N ASP A 91 -5.26 13.73 5.58
CA ASP A 91 -6.63 13.32 5.87
C ASP A 91 -7.19 12.32 4.84
N ARG A 92 -6.44 12.08 3.74
CA ARG A 92 -6.80 11.23 2.60
C ARG A 92 -5.90 10.00 2.47
N ILE A 93 -4.71 10.04 3.06
CA ILE A 93 -3.76 8.93 3.09
C ILE A 93 -3.17 8.73 4.48
N HIS A 94 -2.74 7.50 4.79
CA HIS A 94 -2.16 7.16 6.10
C HIS A 94 -0.90 6.30 5.97
N TRP A 95 0.18 6.67 6.66
CA TRP A 95 1.40 5.86 6.73
C TRP A 95 1.38 4.88 7.90
N ASP A 96 1.65 3.61 7.64
CA ASP A 96 2.08 2.66 8.67
C ASP A 96 3.46 2.07 8.36
N ASP A 97 4.31 2.02 9.38
CA ASP A 97 5.55 1.27 9.33
C ASP A 97 5.26 -0.24 9.33
N THR A 98 6.05 -0.99 8.57
CA THR A 98 6.04 -2.46 8.61
C THR A 98 7.37 -2.97 9.10
N THR A 99 7.38 -4.16 9.69
CA THR A 99 8.60 -4.79 10.18
C THR A 99 9.58 -4.99 9.03
N SER A 100 10.84 -4.58 9.21
CA SER A 100 11.88 -4.90 8.25
C SER A 100 12.23 -6.38 8.35
N ALA A 101 12.18 -7.11 7.24
CA ALA A 101 12.53 -8.55 7.19
C ALA A 101 13.89 -8.82 6.52
N PHE A 102 14.58 -7.76 6.06
CA PHE A 102 15.82 -7.82 5.29
C PHE A 102 16.86 -6.89 5.89
N ASP A 103 18.11 -7.34 6.00
CA ASP A 103 19.18 -6.57 6.66
C ASP A 103 19.62 -5.34 5.85
N SER A 104 19.45 -5.39 4.53
CA SER A 104 19.67 -4.26 3.63
C SER A 104 18.56 -3.22 3.68
N ARG A 105 17.45 -3.49 4.37
CA ARG A 105 16.26 -2.64 4.37
C ARG A 105 16.26 -1.69 5.56
N ILE A 106 16.47 -0.41 5.28
CA ILE A 106 16.39 0.69 6.26
C ILE A 106 14.97 0.81 6.80
N ARG A 107 13.99 0.81 5.88
CA ARG A 107 12.58 0.99 6.26
C ARG A 107 11.66 0.38 5.23
N THR A 108 10.59 -0.26 5.71
CA THR A 108 9.49 -0.68 4.86
C THR A 108 8.21 -0.08 5.41
N GLY A 109 7.40 0.55 4.57
CA GLY A 109 6.12 1.10 4.99
C GLY A 109 5.04 0.93 3.94
N VAL A 110 3.84 1.34 4.31
CA VAL A 110 2.69 1.39 3.42
C VAL A 110 1.94 2.69 3.63
N ILE A 111 1.68 3.38 2.53
CA ILE A 111 0.72 4.49 2.46
C ILE A 111 -0.63 3.90 2.07
N THR A 112 -1.57 3.91 2.99
CA THR A 112 -2.94 3.44 2.77
C THR A 112 -3.78 4.54 2.13
N ASN A 113 -4.51 4.20 1.08
CA ASN A 113 -5.53 5.07 0.52
C ASN A 113 -6.79 5.06 1.41
N LEU A 114 -7.25 6.24 1.83
CA LEU A 114 -8.48 6.38 2.62
C LEU A 114 -9.65 6.97 1.81
N LYS A 115 -9.39 7.74 0.75
CA LYS A 115 -10.42 8.55 0.07
C LYS A 115 -10.30 8.67 -1.45
N HIS A 116 -9.16 8.32 -2.05
CA HIS A 116 -8.94 8.50 -3.48
C HIS A 116 -9.64 7.41 -4.31
N LYS A 117 -10.18 7.80 -5.45
CA LYS A 117 -10.67 6.87 -6.49
C LYS A 117 -9.69 6.76 -7.64
N ASP A 118 -9.10 7.89 -8.02
CA ASP A 118 -8.11 8.01 -9.09
C ASP A 118 -6.68 7.68 -8.60
N PRO A 119 -5.94 6.77 -9.26
CA PRO A 119 -4.55 6.44 -8.94
C PRO A 119 -3.62 7.65 -8.98
N ALA A 120 -3.72 8.52 -9.99
CA ALA A 120 -2.78 9.63 -10.15
C ALA A 120 -2.90 10.62 -8.99
N SER A 121 -4.13 10.93 -8.58
CA SER A 121 -4.43 11.79 -7.43
C SER A 121 -3.95 11.17 -6.11
N PHE A 122 -4.10 9.85 -5.93
CA PHE A 122 -3.56 9.14 -4.78
C PHE A 122 -2.04 9.24 -4.71
N LEU A 123 -1.34 8.98 -5.83
CA LEU A 123 0.12 9.03 -5.89
C LEU A 123 0.66 10.44 -5.64
N LYS A 124 -0.01 11.49 -6.15
CA LYS A 124 0.33 12.88 -5.84
C LYS A 124 0.30 13.17 -4.34
N ASP A 125 -0.74 12.71 -3.65
CA ASP A 125 -0.81 12.87 -2.19
C ASP A 125 0.25 12.03 -1.46
N CYS A 126 0.58 10.83 -1.96
CA CYS A 126 1.61 9.97 -1.39
C CYS A 126 2.96 10.67 -1.29
N PHE A 127 3.27 11.57 -2.24
CA PHE A 127 4.51 12.33 -2.24
C PHE A 127 4.76 13.08 -0.91
N ALA A 128 3.70 13.60 -0.28
CA ALA A 128 3.82 14.33 0.98
C ALA A 128 4.38 13.45 2.12
N LEU A 129 4.00 12.18 2.18
CA LEU A 129 4.52 11.22 3.17
C LEU A 129 5.87 10.65 2.73
N PHE A 130 6.00 10.29 1.45
CA PHE A 130 7.24 9.82 0.84
C PHE A 130 8.42 10.76 1.11
N LYS A 131 8.26 12.06 0.81
CA LYS A 131 9.28 13.10 1.00
C LYS A 131 9.80 13.14 2.44
N ILE A 132 8.90 13.04 3.41
CA ILE A 132 9.25 13.02 4.84
C ILE A 132 10.07 11.76 5.17
N ARG A 133 9.71 10.60 4.63
CA ARG A 133 10.41 9.34 4.92
C ARG A 133 11.80 9.29 4.30
N ILE A 134 11.94 9.70 3.05
CA ILE A 134 13.23 9.78 2.36
C ILE A 134 14.17 10.76 3.04
N ASN A 135 13.72 11.99 3.33
CA ASN A 135 14.55 12.97 4.01
C ASN A 135 15.03 12.48 5.39
N ASN A 136 14.19 11.75 6.12
CA ASN A 136 14.61 11.18 7.40
C ASN A 136 15.65 10.06 7.25
N ALA A 137 15.62 9.29 6.16
CA ALA A 137 16.64 8.29 5.88
C ALA A 137 17.97 8.95 5.48
N LEU A 138 17.93 9.97 4.63
CA LEU A 138 19.11 10.70 4.13
C LEU A 138 19.82 11.56 5.19
N LYS A 139 19.19 11.76 6.36
CA LYS A 139 19.89 12.32 7.55
C LYS A 139 21.00 11.40 8.07
N LYS A 140 20.83 10.08 7.91
CA LYS A 140 21.76 9.07 8.41
C LYS A 140 22.59 8.44 7.29
N GLU A 141 22.00 8.32 6.11
CA GLU A 141 22.61 7.68 4.96
C GLU A 141 23.03 8.74 3.92
N ALA A 142 24.14 8.50 3.20
CA ALA A 142 24.53 9.38 2.10
C ALA A 142 23.59 9.25 0.89
N ALA A 143 23.06 8.05 0.68
CA ALA A 143 22.11 7.72 -0.37
C ALA A 143 21.24 6.52 0.04
N VAL A 144 20.10 6.37 -0.61
CA VAL A 144 19.19 5.23 -0.42
C VAL A 144 18.74 4.67 -1.75
N LYS A 145 18.36 3.39 -1.77
CA LYS A 145 17.78 2.73 -2.95
C LYS A 145 16.32 2.40 -2.69
N VAL A 146 15.42 2.95 -3.49
CA VAL A 146 13.99 2.92 -3.24
C VAL A 146 13.25 2.19 -4.36
N ASN A 147 12.29 1.35 -3.98
CA ASN A 147 11.22 0.94 -4.89
C ASN A 147 9.86 1.00 -4.21
N THR A 148 8.81 1.03 -5.02
CA THR A 148 7.43 1.13 -4.58
C THR A 148 6.59 0.00 -5.14
N VAL A 149 5.52 -0.37 -4.45
CA VAL A 149 4.57 -1.40 -4.86
C VAL A 149 3.17 -0.81 -4.76
N PHE A 150 2.57 -0.47 -5.90
CA PHE A 150 1.18 -0.03 -5.94
C PHE A 150 0.25 -1.23 -5.79
N GLY A 151 -0.75 -1.12 -4.91
CA GLY A 151 -1.80 -2.12 -4.73
C GLY A 151 -3.14 -1.57 -5.17
N GLY A 152 -3.81 -2.29 -6.07
CA GLY A 152 -5.17 -1.99 -6.52
C GLY A 152 -6.05 -3.24 -6.52
N GLU A 153 -7.35 -3.03 -6.37
CA GLU A 153 -8.37 -4.03 -6.60
C GLU A 153 -8.94 -3.83 -8.01
N PHE A 154 -8.99 -4.90 -8.78
CA PHE A 154 -9.42 -4.92 -10.16
C PHE A 154 -10.63 -5.82 -10.30
N VAL A 155 -11.51 -5.45 -11.21
CA VAL A 155 -12.74 -6.16 -11.52
C VAL A 155 -12.75 -6.58 -12.98
N MET A 156 -13.18 -7.80 -13.26
CA MET A 156 -13.47 -8.28 -14.61
C MET A 156 -14.89 -8.82 -14.65
N ALA A 157 -15.69 -8.32 -15.58
CA ALA A 157 -16.99 -8.90 -15.89
C ALA A 157 -16.80 -10.06 -16.88
N LYS A 158 -17.27 -11.25 -16.50
CA LYS A 158 -17.49 -12.39 -17.40
C LYS A 158 -18.99 -12.64 -17.47
N ALA A 159 -19.45 -13.29 -18.54
CA ALA A 159 -20.88 -13.50 -18.85
C ALA A 159 -21.76 -13.80 -17.63
N ASP A 160 -21.32 -14.72 -16.74
CA ASP A 160 -22.11 -15.15 -15.58
C ASP A 160 -21.49 -14.77 -14.22
N ARG A 161 -20.38 -14.02 -14.20
CA ARG A 161 -19.69 -13.71 -12.94
C ARG A 161 -18.83 -12.46 -12.99
N VAL A 162 -18.77 -11.78 -11.86
CA VAL A 162 -17.82 -10.70 -11.60
C VAL A 162 -16.63 -11.27 -10.83
N LEU A 163 -15.43 -11.16 -11.39
CA LEU A 163 -14.18 -11.52 -10.71
C LEU A 163 -13.58 -10.27 -10.09
N MET A 164 -13.18 -10.34 -8.82
CA MET A 164 -12.46 -9.28 -8.13
C MET A 164 -11.12 -9.80 -7.62
N GLU A 165 -10.03 -9.15 -8.03
CA GLU A 165 -8.67 -9.55 -7.68
C GLU A 165 -7.83 -8.36 -7.24
N HIS A 166 -6.95 -8.59 -6.27
CA HIS A 166 -5.91 -7.63 -5.94
C HIS A 166 -4.71 -7.84 -6.87
N LYS A 167 -4.26 -6.77 -7.50
CA LYS A 167 -3.07 -6.77 -8.37
C LYS A 167 -2.08 -5.74 -7.87
N TYR A 168 -0.80 -6.01 -8.13
CA TYR A 168 0.31 -5.23 -7.62
C TYR A 168 1.27 -4.87 -8.74
N PHE A 169 1.68 -3.60 -8.78
CA PHE A 169 2.60 -3.06 -9.78
C PHE A 169 3.83 -2.54 -9.05
N THR A 170 4.99 -3.08 -9.39
CA THR A 170 6.24 -2.84 -8.64
C THR A 170 7.20 -2.05 -9.49
N THR A 171 7.65 -0.92 -8.98
CA THR A 171 8.65 -0.11 -9.66
C THR A 171 10.05 -0.71 -9.51
N SER A 172 10.91 -0.41 -10.47
CA SER A 172 12.34 -0.73 -10.38
C SER A 172 12.98 -0.01 -9.19
N ASN A 173 14.04 -0.60 -8.63
CA ASN A 173 14.79 0.08 -7.59
C ASN A 173 15.64 1.21 -8.20
N SER A 174 15.51 2.42 -7.66
CA SER A 174 16.29 3.58 -8.10
C SER A 174 16.91 4.32 -6.91
N ALA A 175 18.08 4.90 -7.12
CA ALA A 175 18.84 5.58 -6.08
C ALA A 175 18.31 7.00 -5.85
N ILE A 176 18.42 7.49 -4.62
CA ILE A 176 18.15 8.86 -4.21
C ILE A 176 19.32 9.35 -3.37
N TYR A 177 19.87 10.50 -3.75
CA TYR A 177 20.94 11.22 -3.07
C TYR A 177 20.39 12.46 -2.35
N ARG A 178 21.20 13.12 -1.53
CA ARG A 178 20.78 14.30 -0.75
C ARG A 178 20.38 15.50 -1.59
N ASP A 179 20.96 15.63 -2.78
CA ASP A 179 20.75 16.69 -3.76
C ASP A 179 19.71 16.33 -4.83
N THR A 180 19.16 15.11 -4.80
CA THR A 180 18.13 14.68 -5.74
C THR A 180 16.85 15.49 -5.55
N ASP A 181 16.32 16.07 -6.63
CA ASP A 181 14.97 16.62 -6.64
C ASP A 181 13.95 15.48 -6.44
N LEU A 182 13.41 15.39 -5.23
CA LEU A 182 12.49 14.33 -4.86
C LEU A 182 11.18 14.38 -5.63
N GLU A 183 10.72 15.55 -6.05
CA GLU A 183 9.46 15.68 -6.78
C GLU A 183 9.63 15.20 -8.22
N GLN A 184 10.68 15.67 -8.89
CA GLN A 184 11.04 15.19 -10.23
C GLN A 184 11.31 13.68 -10.21
N TRP A 185 12.06 13.20 -9.22
CA TRP A 185 12.35 11.78 -9.06
C TRP A 185 11.08 10.95 -8.84
N PHE A 186 10.18 11.40 -7.94
CA PHE A 186 8.94 10.67 -7.65
C PHE A 186 8.02 10.63 -8.87
N ASN A 187 7.90 11.72 -9.61
CA ASN A 187 7.15 11.75 -10.85
C ASN A 187 7.72 10.75 -11.88
N ALA A 188 9.03 10.77 -12.10
CA ALA A 188 9.67 9.93 -13.12
C ALA A 188 9.80 8.45 -12.74
N LYS A 189 9.96 8.13 -11.46
CA LYS A 189 10.27 6.76 -10.98
C LYS A 189 9.12 6.06 -10.26
N VAL A 190 8.07 6.80 -9.87
CA VAL A 190 6.90 6.25 -9.19
C VAL A 190 5.64 6.52 -10.01
N ILE A 191 5.30 7.79 -10.25
CA ILE A 191 4.02 8.13 -10.90
C ILE A 191 3.97 7.64 -12.34
N ALA A 192 4.92 8.06 -13.19
CA ALA A 192 4.88 7.74 -14.61
C ALA A 192 4.93 6.22 -14.88
N PRO A 193 5.80 5.41 -14.24
CA PRO A 193 5.80 3.96 -14.44
C PRO A 193 4.50 3.29 -13.98
N ILE A 194 3.96 3.65 -12.81
CA ILE A 194 2.73 3.04 -12.31
C ILE A 194 1.55 3.40 -13.20
N VAL A 195 1.39 4.67 -13.57
CA VAL A 195 0.28 5.12 -14.43
C VAL A 195 0.39 4.50 -15.83
N GLY A 196 1.60 4.39 -16.38
CA GLY A 196 1.86 3.70 -17.65
C GLY A 196 1.47 2.23 -17.58
N GLU A 197 1.97 1.48 -16.58
CA GLU A 197 1.61 0.07 -16.40
C GLU A 197 0.12 -0.15 -16.17
N LEU A 198 -0.55 0.74 -15.42
CA LEU A 198 -2.00 0.68 -15.21
C LEU A 198 -2.77 0.87 -16.52
N SER A 199 -2.34 1.82 -17.35
CA SER A 199 -2.97 2.11 -18.65
C SER A 199 -2.79 0.92 -19.60
N GLU A 200 -1.56 0.43 -19.74
CA GLU A 200 -1.27 -0.77 -20.55
C GLU A 200 -2.06 -2.00 -20.07
N PHE A 201 -2.19 -2.17 -18.75
CA PHE A 201 -2.91 -3.30 -18.18
C PHE A 201 -4.41 -3.26 -18.47
N GLN A 202 -5.01 -2.07 -18.55
CA GLN A 202 -6.43 -1.91 -18.89
C GLN A 202 -6.69 -1.97 -20.39
N GLU A 203 -5.77 -1.42 -21.21
CA GLU A 203 -5.94 -1.28 -22.66
C GLU A 203 -5.66 -2.57 -23.44
N ARG A 204 -4.77 -3.45 -22.96
CA ARG A 204 -4.37 -4.69 -23.70
C ARG A 204 -5.35 -5.86 -23.55
N ASP A 205 -6.67 -5.61 -23.65
CA ASP A 205 -7.72 -6.63 -23.61
C ASP A 205 -7.69 -7.57 -22.39
N SER A 206 -7.06 -7.13 -21.29
CA SER A 206 -6.97 -7.96 -20.08
C SER A 206 -8.36 -8.24 -19.49
N GLY A 207 -9.37 -7.46 -19.87
CA GLY A 207 -10.74 -7.48 -19.34
C GLY A 207 -10.84 -6.92 -17.91
N TRP A 208 -9.73 -6.43 -17.34
CA TRP A 208 -9.68 -5.91 -15.98
C TRP A 208 -9.81 -4.39 -15.97
N ALA A 209 -10.77 -3.89 -15.20
CA ALA A 209 -10.88 -2.48 -14.85
C ALA A 209 -10.42 -2.27 -13.40
N LEU A 210 -9.80 -1.13 -13.11
CA LEU A 210 -9.50 -0.76 -11.72
C LEU A 210 -10.81 -0.45 -10.99
N ASN A 211 -11.09 -1.20 -9.92
CA ASN A 211 -12.23 -0.98 -9.04
C ASN A 211 -11.89 -0.01 -7.90
N ARG A 212 -10.71 -0.19 -7.28
CA ARG A 212 -10.30 0.59 -6.10
C ARG A 212 -8.79 0.69 -5.96
N VAL A 213 -8.29 1.87 -5.66
CA VAL A 213 -6.91 2.10 -5.22
C VAL A 213 -6.77 1.70 -3.75
N VAL A 214 -5.83 0.81 -3.43
CA VAL A 214 -5.70 0.28 -2.05
C VAL A 214 -4.56 0.96 -1.29
N ASN A 215 -3.34 0.91 -1.81
CA ASN A 215 -2.17 1.44 -1.13
C ASN A 215 -0.94 1.62 -2.05
N LEU A 216 0.09 2.26 -1.51
CA LEU A 216 1.44 2.30 -2.05
C LEU A 216 2.40 1.76 -0.98
N GLY A 217 2.97 0.59 -1.21
CA GLY A 217 4.06 0.06 -0.40
C GLY A 217 5.38 0.73 -0.75
N GLU A 218 6.16 1.11 0.25
CA GLU A 218 7.48 1.74 0.08
C GLU A 218 8.58 0.90 0.71
N ASN A 219 9.68 0.78 -0.01
CA ASN A 219 10.84 0.01 0.36
C ASN A 219 12.08 0.91 0.28
N ILE A 220 12.68 1.26 1.41
CA ILE A 220 13.88 2.09 1.48
C ILE A 220 15.06 1.20 1.88
N ASN A 221 15.95 0.92 0.94
CA ASN A 221 17.11 0.05 1.13
C ASN A 221 18.39 0.90 1.29
N LYS A 222 19.39 0.33 1.97
CA LYS A 222 20.76 0.84 1.99
C LYS A 222 21.28 0.92 0.55
N PHE A 223 21.93 2.03 0.23
CA PHE A 223 22.68 2.16 -1.02
C PHE A 223 24.14 1.81 -0.76
N THR A 224 24.58 0.69 -1.30
CA THR A 224 26.00 0.35 -1.36
C THR A 224 26.45 0.67 -2.79
N PRO A 225 27.27 1.71 -3.03
CA PRO A 225 27.90 1.89 -4.33
C PRO A 225 28.66 0.61 -4.65
N GLN A 226 28.40 -0.01 -5.79
CA GLN A 226 29.31 -1.05 -6.26
C GLN A 226 30.62 -0.34 -6.58
N VAL A 227 31.65 -0.60 -5.78
CA VAL A 227 33.01 -0.26 -6.13
C VAL A 227 33.30 -1.09 -7.37
N GLY A 228 33.41 -0.44 -8.53
CA GLY A 228 33.81 -1.12 -9.75
C GLY A 228 35.14 -1.81 -9.48
N SER A 229 35.19 -3.12 -9.64
CA SER A 229 36.47 -3.81 -9.78
C SER A 229 37.07 -3.34 -11.10
N SER A 230 38.09 -2.48 -10.99
CA SER A 230 38.97 -2.10 -12.10
C SER A 230 39.69 -3.32 -12.67
#